data_AF-A0A1G0D057-F1
#
_entry.id   AF-A0A1G0D057-F1
#
_cell.length_a   1.000
_cell.length_b   1.000
_cell.length_c   1.000
_cell.angle_alpha   90.00
_cell.angle_beta   90.00
_cell.angle_gamma   90.00
#
_symmetry.space_group_name_H-M   'P 1'
#
loop_
_entity.id
_entity.type
_entity.pdbx_description
1 polymer ?
#
loop_
_entity_poly.entity_id
_entity_poly.type
_entity_poly.pdbx_seq_one_letter_code
_entity_poly.pdbx_strand_id
1 'polypeptide(L)' 'MTSRRQLQQLDQRLNQWRASHADAVQVRAAYRQQVLRFTLSSMALENEPVNPQRLAQLLNQPAR' A
#
# COMPACT_ATOMS: atom_id res chain seq x y z
N MET A 1 7.63 0.92 24.39
CA MET A 1 6.43 1.69 24.79
C MET A 1 6.16 2.75 23.74
N THR A 2 5.08 2.62 22.97
CA THR A 2 4.69 3.64 21.98
C THR A 2 4.25 4.90 22.72
N SER A 3 4.89 6.04 22.47
CA SER A 3 4.56 7.28 23.18
C SER A 3 3.18 7.80 22.76
N ARG A 4 2.45 8.49 23.66
CA ARG A 4 1.15 9.14 23.33
C ARG A 4 1.23 10.02 22.08
N ARG A 5 2.38 10.65 21.86
CA ARG A 5 2.65 11.50 20.70
C ARG A 5 2.72 10.70 19.40
N GLN A 6 3.28 9.50 19.42
CA GLN A 6 3.30 8.60 18.25
C GLN A 6 1.88 8.12 17.90
N LEU A 7 1.05 7.82 18.89
CA LEU A 7 -0.35 7.43 18.65
C LEU A 7 -1.14 8.58 18.00
N GLN A 8 -0.99 9.81 18.50
CA GLN A 8 -1.65 10.98 17.89
C GLN A 8 -1.19 11.23 16.44
N GLN A 9 0.10 11.04 16.16
CA GLN A 9 0.62 11.18 14.79
C GLN A 9 0.06 10.09 13.86
N LEU A 10 -0.09 8.86 14.35
CA LEU A 10 -0.71 7.76 13.60
C LEU A 10 -2.18 8.05 13.31
N ASP A 11 -2.94 8.51 14.30
CA ASP A 11 -4.35 8.86 14.12
C ASP A 11 -4.54 10.02 13.12
N GLN A 12 -3.71 11.06 13.20
CA GLN A 12 -3.75 12.15 12.22
C GLN A 12 -3.49 11.65 10.80
N ARG A 13 -2.46 10.82 10.61
CA ARG A 13 -2.14 10.23 9.31
C ARG A 13 -3.26 9.33 8.81
N LEU A 14 -3.87 8.53 9.69
CA LEU A 14 -4.98 7.65 9.36
C LEU A 14 -6.21 8.45 8.91
N ASN A 15 -6.53 9.54 9.61
CA ASN A 15 -7.67 10.38 9.24
C ASN A 15 -7.45 11.11 7.91
N GLN A 16 -6.24 11.60 7.65
CA GLN A 16 -5.87 12.18 6.35
C GLN A 16 -5.96 11.14 5.22
N TRP A 17 -5.50 9.91 5.50
CA TRP A 17 -5.59 8.82 4.53
C TRP A 17 -7.04 8.46 4.21
N ARG A 18 -7.91 8.35 5.23
CA ARG A 18 -9.34 8.10 5.04
C ARG A 18 -10.02 9.23 4.25
N ALA A 19 -9.69 10.49 4.54
CA ALA A 19 -10.25 11.64 3.83
C ALA A 19 -9.87 11.67 2.35
N SER A 20 -8.67 11.19 2.00
CA SER A 20 -8.21 11.08 0.60
C SER A 20 -8.70 9.81 -0.12
N HIS A 21 -9.32 8.86 0.60
CA HIS A 21 -9.85 7.60 0.06
C HIS A 21 -11.30 7.42 0.54
N ALA A 22 -12.15 8.40 0.23
CA ALA A 22 -13.48 8.51 0.81
C ALA A 22 -14.48 7.42 0.34
N ASP A 23 -14.22 6.79 -0.81
CA ASP A 23 -15.07 5.72 -1.35
C ASP A 23 -14.39 4.34 -1.33
N ALA A 24 -15.22 3.30 -1.34
CA ALA A 24 -14.75 1.92 -1.28
C ALA A 24 -13.90 1.50 -2.50
N VAL A 25 -14.04 2.19 -3.63
CA VAL A 25 -13.28 1.90 -4.86
C VAL A 25 -11.84 2.38 -4.70
N GLN A 26 -11.66 3.60 -4.21
CA GLN A 26 -10.36 4.20 -3.90
C GLN A 26 -9.65 3.42 -2.79
N VAL A 27 -10.37 3.01 -1.74
CA VAL A 27 -9.81 2.14 -0.69
C VAL A 27 -9.32 0.82 -1.26
N ARG A 28 -10.11 0.15 -2.12
CA ARG A 28 -9.68 -1.10 -2.79
C ARG A 28 -8.47 -0.89 -3.67
N ALA A 29 -8.43 0.20 -4.43
CA ALA A 29 -7.29 0.53 -5.30
C ALA A 29 -6.01 0.73 -4.48
N ALA A 30 -6.07 1.53 -3.41
CA ALA A 30 -4.94 1.76 -2.52
C ALA A 30 -4.48 0.47 -1.81
N TYR A 31 -5.42 -0.37 -1.36
CA TYR A 31 -5.10 -1.66 -0.76
C TYR A 31 -4.38 -2.60 -1.74
N ARG A 32 -4.86 -2.71 -2.98
CA ARG A 32 -4.21 -3.52 -4.03
C ARG A 32 -2.78 -3.06 -4.29
N GLN A 33 -2.55 -1.75 -4.38
CA GLN A 33 -1.22 -1.19 -4.53
C GLN A 33 -0.32 -1.55 -3.33
N GLN A 34 -0.83 -1.46 -2.10
CA GLN A 34 -0.07 -1.77 -0.90
C GLN A 34 0.31 -3.25 -0.82
N VAL A 35 -0.61 -4.17 -1.13
CA VAL A 35 -0.34 -5.61 -1.15
C VAL A 35 0.74 -5.93 -2.18
N LEU A 36 0.63 -5.39 -3.40
CA LEU A 36 1.63 -5.60 -4.44
C LEU A 36 3.00 -5.05 -4.03
N ARG A 37 3.07 -3.84 -3.47
CA ARG A 37 4.33 -3.27 -2.96
C ARG A 37 4.95 -4.14 -1.87
N PHE A 38 4.13 -4.65 -0.95
CA PHE A 38 4.60 -5.56 0.10
C PHE A 38 5.18 -6.85 -0.49
N THR A 39 4.42 -7.53 -1.35
CA THR A 39 4.87 -8.79 -2.00
C THR A 39 6.21 -8.61 -2.69
N LEU A 40 6.40 -7.52 -3.42
CA LEU A 40 7.67 -7.23 -4.09
C LEU A 40 8.81 -6.95 -3.12
N SER A 41 8.54 -6.16 -2.07
CA SER A 41 9.56 -5.88 -1.07
C SER A 41 10.02 -7.16 -0.39
N SER A 42 9.11 -8.11 -0.15
CA SER A 42 9.42 -9.43 0.37
C SER A 42 10.21 -10.27 -0.64
N MET A 43 9.79 -10.33 -1.90
CA MET A 43 10.54 -11.05 -2.95
C MET A 43 11.95 -10.49 -3.14
N ALA A 44 12.11 -9.16 -3.08
CA ALA A 44 13.41 -8.51 -3.17
C ALA A 44 14.31 -8.82 -1.96
N LEU A 45 13.73 -8.90 -0.75
CA LEU A 45 14.45 -9.35 0.45
C LEU A 45 14.96 -10.78 0.30
N GLU A 46 14.17 -11.66 -0.32
CA GLU A 46 14.50 -13.07 -0.57
C GLU A 46 15.38 -13.29 -1.82
N ASN A 47 15.87 -12.21 -2.48
CA ASN A 47 16.62 -12.25 -3.75
C ASN A 47 15.90 -13.00 -4.89
N GLU A 48 14.57 -13.03 -4.88
CA GLU A 48 13.82 -13.58 -6.01
C GLU A 48 13.92 -12.67 -7.24
N PRO A 49 14.01 -13.23 -8.46
CA PRO A 49 14.05 -12.45 -9.69
C PRO A 49 12.71 -11.76 -9.95
N VAL A 50 12.57 -10.52 -9.48
CA VAL A 50 11.42 -9.67 -9.76
C VAL A 50 11.60 -9.03 -11.14
N ASN A 51 10.67 -9.28 -12.07
CA ASN A 51 10.62 -8.54 -13.34
C ASN A 51 9.85 -7.21 -13.15
N PRO A 52 10.53 -6.05 -13.14
CA PRO A 52 9.90 -4.76 -12.84
C PRO A 52 8.91 -4.29 -13.91
N GLN A 53 9.08 -4.72 -15.17
CA GLN A 53 8.19 -4.37 -16.26
C GLN A 53 6.85 -5.11 -16.17
N ARG A 54 6.91 -6.43 -15.94
CA ARG A 54 5.71 -7.25 -15.70
C ARG A 54 4.95 -6.76 -14.46
N LEU A 55 5.68 -6.32 -13.45
CA LEU A 55 5.08 -5.73 -12.26
C LEU A 55 4.34 -4.42 -12.55
N ALA A 56 4.97 -3.48 -13.26
CA ALA A 56 4.34 -2.21 -13.59
C ALA A 56 3.03 -2.41 -14.38
N GLN A 57 2.97 -3.45 -15.21
CA GLN A 57 1.74 -3.82 -15.91
C GLN A 57 0.65 -4.35 -14.97
N LEU A 58 1.00 -5.19 -13.99
CA LEU A 58 0.04 -5.69 -12.99
C LEU A 58 -0.50 -4.56 -12.10
N LEU A 59 0.33 -3.57 -11.77
CA LEU A 59 -0.07 -2.40 -10.97
C LEU A 59 -1.10 -1.50 -11.68
N ASN A 60 -1.07 -1.47 -13.01
CA ASN A 60 -1.93 -0.62 -13.83
C ASN A 60 -3.21 -1.33 -14.33
N GLN A 61 -3.38 -2.62 -14.03
CA GLN A 61 -4.59 -3.33 -14.44
C GLN A 61 -5.75 -3.05 -13.49
N PRO A 62 -6.92 -2.61 -14.01
CA PRO A 62 -8.13 -2.53 -13.20
C PRO A 62 -8.52 -3.95 -12.80
N ALA A 63 -8.52 -4.23 -11.49
CA ALA A 63 -8.89 -5.58 -11.08
C ALA A 63 -10.39 -5.78 -11.29
N ARG A 64 -10.66 -6.76 -12.15
CA ARG A 64 -11.97 -7.22 -12.62
C ARG A 64 -12.89 -7.58 -11.47
#